data_AF-A0A1M6T5L3-F1
#
_entry.id   AF-A0A1M6T5L3-F1
#
_cell.length_a   1.000
_cell.length_b   1.000
_cell.length_c   1.000
_cell.angle_alpha   90.00
_cell.angle_beta   90.00
_cell.angle_gamma   90.00
#
_symmetry.space_group_name_H-M   'P 1'
#
loop_
_entity.id
_entity.type
_entity.pdbx_description
1 polymer ?
#
loop_
_entity_poly.entity_id
_entity_poly.type
_entity_poly.pdbx_seq_one_letter_code
_entity_poly.pdbx_strand_id
1 'polypeptide(L)'
;MKKLIISFLIFLCLSLNIIRVIPVYALTSFKEGIYKLEDFNFSPDNLYSVQNATTTDTSLVLLFDENQLIIQTIALKPNSPKIALLPLKPNYRLVILGQGRVIIS
;
A
#
# COMPACT_ATOMS: atom_id res chain seq x y z
N MET A 1 -30.53 10.94 -41.91
CA MET A 1 -30.10 11.36 -40.54
C MET A 1 -30.01 10.20 -39.53
N LYS A 2 -30.98 9.26 -39.48
CA LYS A 2 -30.95 8.11 -38.54
C LYS A 2 -29.70 7.20 -38.66
N LYS A 3 -29.21 6.93 -39.87
CA LYS A 3 -28.02 6.09 -40.10
C LYS A 3 -26.71 6.70 -39.56
N LEU A 4 -26.57 8.03 -39.65
CA LEU A 4 -25.40 8.73 -39.12
C LEU A 4 -25.39 8.72 -37.60
N ILE A 5 -26.56 8.87 -36.97
CA ILE A 5 -26.71 8.77 -35.51
C ILE A 5 -26.31 7.38 -35.01
N ILE A 6 -26.74 6.31 -35.69
CA ILE A 6 -26.38 4.93 -35.33
C ILE A 6 -24.87 4.71 -35.46
N SER A 7 -24.26 5.16 -36.57
CA SER A 7 -22.81 5.03 -36.79
C SER A 7 -22.00 5.81 -35.74
N PHE A 8 -22.46 7.01 -35.38
CA PHE A 8 -21.84 7.82 -34.33
C PHE A 8 -21.93 7.15 -32.96
N LEU A 9 -23.08 6.55 -32.64
CA LEU A 9 -23.30 5.88 -31.35
C LEU A 9 -22.44 4.63 -31.21
N ILE A 10 -22.28 3.86 -32.30
CA ILE A 10 -21.37 2.70 -32.35
C ILE A 10 -19.93 3.17 -32.10
N PHE A 11 -19.48 4.20 -32.82
CA PHE A 11 -18.13 4.75 -32.65
C PHE A 11 -17.88 5.24 -31.21
N LEU A 12 -18.89 5.89 -30.61
CA LEU A 12 -18.82 6.35 -29.22
C LEU A 12 -18.68 5.18 -28.24
N CYS A 13 -19.50 4.13 -28.38
CA CYS A 13 -19.39 2.92 -27.55
C CYS A 13 -18.03 2.23 -27.67
N LEU A 14 -17.46 2.15 -28.87
CA LEU A 14 -16.13 1.57 -29.07
C LEU A 14 -15.02 2.42 -28.43
N SER A 15 -15.15 3.75 -28.43
CA SER A 15 -14.16 4.65 -27.82
C SER A 15 -14.05 4.52 -26.29
N LEU A 16 -15.16 4.22 -25.61
CA LEU A 16 -15.20 4.04 -24.15
C LEU A 16 -14.50 2.77 -23.67
N ASN A 17 -14.37 1.75 -24.53
CA ASN A 17 -13.67 0.50 -24.19
C ASN A 17 -12.14 0.62 -24.15
N ILE A 18 -11.59 1.76 -24.58
CA ILE A 18 -10.13 2.02 -24.58
C ILE A 18 -9.66 2.56 -23.21
N ILE A 19 -10.59 2.89 -22.32
CA ILE A 19 -10.28 3.35 -20.96
C ILE A 19 -9.76 2.15 -20.15
N ARG A 20 -8.46 1.90 -20.24
CA ARG A 20 -7.74 1.03 -19.33
C ARG A 20 -7.73 1.69 -17.96
N VAL A 21 -8.50 1.14 -17.03
CA VAL A 21 -8.33 1.43 -15.60
C VAL A 21 -6.96 0.87 -15.22
N ILE A 22 -5.96 1.74 -15.08
CA ILE A 22 -4.70 1.34 -14.46
C ILE A 22 -5.04 1.14 -12.98
N PRO A 23 -4.91 -0.07 -12.41
CA PRO A 23 -5.00 -0.22 -10.97
C PRO A 23 -3.88 0.64 -10.39
N VAL A 24 -4.25 1.76 -9.77
CA VAL A 24 -3.36 2.45 -8.85
C VAL A 24 -3.27 1.51 -7.65
N TYR A 25 -2.36 0.55 -7.72
CA TYR A 25 -1.79 -0.01 -6.52
C TYR A 25 -1.19 1.20 -5.83
N ALA A 26 -1.88 1.72 -4.81
CA ALA A 26 -1.28 2.67 -3.93
C ALA A 26 -0.01 1.97 -3.43
N LEU A 27 1.16 2.37 -3.95
CA LEU A 27 2.40 2.14 -3.24
C LEU A 27 2.16 2.86 -1.93
N THR A 28 1.75 2.12 -0.90
CA THR A 28 1.33 2.70 0.36
C THR A 28 2.61 3.15 1.05
N SER A 29 3.01 4.38 0.73
CA SER A 29 4.13 5.07 1.35
C SER A 29 3.62 5.69 2.63
N PHE A 30 4.09 5.16 3.74
CA PHE A 30 3.79 5.62 5.07
C PHE A 30 4.90 6.53 5.59
N LYS A 31 4.50 7.45 6.46
CA LYS A 31 5.41 8.33 7.20
C LYS A 31 5.37 7.93 8.67
N GLU A 32 6.04 8.71 9.51
CA GLU A 32 5.91 8.60 10.94
C GLU A 32 4.45 8.68 11.39
N GLY A 33 4.05 7.77 12.28
CA GLY A 33 2.68 7.70 12.78
C GLY A 33 2.31 6.35 13.37
N ILE A 34 1.07 6.31 13.89
CA ILE A 34 0.43 5.10 14.40
C ILE A 34 -0.70 4.75 13.44
N TYR A 35 -0.65 3.53 12.92
CA TYR A 35 -1.57 3.03 11.92
C TYR A 35 -2.31 1.81 12.44
N LYS A 36 -3.62 1.76 12.21
CA LYS A 36 -4.39 0.54 12.44
C LYS A 36 -4.40 -0.28 11.17
N LEU A 37 -4.23 -1.59 11.29
CA LEU A 37 -4.20 -2.43 10.11
C LEU A 37 -5.56 -2.62 9.45
N GLU A 38 -6.67 -2.44 10.19
CA GLU A 38 -8.04 -2.45 9.66
C GLU A 38 -8.31 -1.35 8.63
N ASP A 39 -7.59 -0.23 8.72
CA ASP A 39 -7.72 0.88 7.77
C ASP A 39 -7.04 0.56 6.43
N PHE A 40 -6.28 -0.53 6.37
CA PHE A 40 -5.64 -1.02 5.16
C PHE A 40 -6.42 -2.19 4.56
N ASN A 41 -6.59 -2.17 3.25
CA ASN A 41 -7.15 -3.28 2.48
C ASN A 41 -6.12 -4.40 2.28
N PHE A 42 -5.43 -4.81 3.36
CA PHE A 42 -4.53 -5.96 3.32
C PHE A 42 -5.37 -7.23 3.21
N SER A 43 -5.01 -8.09 2.26
CA SER A 43 -5.61 -9.41 2.18
C SER A 43 -5.13 -10.22 3.37
N PRO A 44 -6.04 -10.86 4.13
CA PRO A 44 -5.63 -11.87 5.11
C PRO A 44 -4.77 -12.93 4.42
N ASP A 45 -3.80 -13.48 5.15
CA ASP A 45 -2.86 -14.53 4.74
C ASP A 45 -1.79 -14.16 3.69
N ASN A 46 -1.75 -12.90 3.22
CA ASN A 46 -0.63 -12.44 2.39
C ASN A 46 0.62 -12.13 3.23
N LEU A 47 1.78 -12.50 2.68
CA LEU A 47 3.07 -12.11 3.22
C LEU A 47 3.45 -10.73 2.69
N TYR A 48 3.42 -9.74 3.57
CA TYR A 48 3.82 -8.37 3.26
C TYR A 48 5.29 -8.12 3.62
N SER A 49 5.87 -7.12 2.99
CA SER A 49 7.24 -6.68 3.26
C SER A 49 7.30 -5.18 3.45
N VAL A 50 8.27 -4.73 4.24
CA VAL A 50 8.58 -3.31 4.47
C VAL A 50 9.94 -2.94 3.90
N GLN A 51 10.03 -1.73 3.35
CA GLN A 51 11.29 -1.12 2.96
C GLN A 51 11.27 0.38 3.23
N ASN A 52 12.42 0.97 3.47
CA ASN A 52 12.59 2.41 3.54
C ASN A 52 13.15 2.92 2.19
N ALA A 53 12.36 3.74 1.50
CA ALA A 53 12.72 4.32 0.21
C ALA A 53 13.37 5.71 0.31
N THR A 54 13.63 6.19 1.52
CA THR A 54 14.38 7.43 1.74
C THR A 54 15.89 7.13 1.71
N THR A 55 16.67 8.04 1.15
CA THR A 55 18.12 7.90 0.94
C THR A 55 18.96 8.40 2.12
N THR A 56 18.36 9.18 3.02
CA THR A 56 19.03 9.89 4.12
C THR A 56 18.67 9.35 5.50
N ASP A 57 17.39 9.09 5.73
CA ASP A 57 16.86 8.87 7.07
C ASP A 57 16.56 7.41 7.35
N THR A 58 16.78 6.99 8.59
CA THR A 58 16.40 5.67 9.10
C THR A 58 14.97 5.73 9.64
N SER A 59 14.21 4.64 9.50
CA SER A 59 12.89 4.49 10.12
C SER A 59 12.85 3.24 10.99
N LEU A 60 12.14 3.31 12.12
CA LEU A 60 11.86 2.16 12.96
C LEU A 60 10.40 1.76 12.77
N VAL A 61 10.17 0.50 12.40
CA VAL A 61 8.83 -0.09 12.28
C VAL A 61 8.61 -1.02 13.45
N LEU A 62 7.50 -0.82 14.16
CA LEU A 62 7.05 -1.65 15.26
C LEU A 62 5.68 -2.23 14.90
N LEU A 63 5.54 -3.55 15.01
CA LEU A 63 4.28 -4.24 14.82
C LEU A 63 3.75 -4.69 16.19
N PHE A 64 2.51 -4.33 16.47
CA PHE A 64 1.80 -4.65 17.70
C PHE A 64 0.65 -5.61 17.41
N ASP A 65 0.48 -6.60 18.28
CA ASP A 65 -0.65 -7.55 18.23
C ASP A 65 -1.95 -6.95 18.81
N GLU A 66 -2.99 -7.79 18.91
CA GLU A 66 -4.29 -7.42 19.47
C GLU A 66 -4.25 -6.95 20.94
N ASN A 67 -3.23 -7.38 21.69
CA ASN A 67 -3.03 -7.06 23.10
C ASN A 67 -2.06 -5.89 23.31
N GLN A 68 -1.70 -5.18 22.23
CA GLN A 68 -0.74 -4.09 22.24
C GLN A 68 0.68 -4.53 22.64
N LEU A 69 1.02 -5.80 22.43
CA LEU A 69 2.37 -6.32 22.60
C LEU A 69 3.16 -6.17 21.31
N ILE A 70 4.41 -5.73 21.42
CA ILE A 70 5.32 -5.65 20.27
C ILE A 70 5.70 -7.07 19.86
N ILE A 71 5.30 -7.48 18.66
CA ILE A 71 5.60 -8.80 18.08
C ILE A 71 6.71 -8.73 17.03
N GLN A 72 6.99 -7.55 16.46
CA GLN A 72 8.08 -7.37 15.53
C GLN A 72 8.67 -5.95 15.63
N THR A 73 9.98 -5.85 15.51
CA THR A 73 10.71 -4.57 15.48
C THR A 73 11.74 -4.61 14.36
N ILE A 74 11.68 -3.64 13.45
CA ILE A 74 12.54 -3.58 12.26
C ILE A 74 13.12 -2.18 12.13
N ALA A 75 14.44 -2.07 12.23
CA ALA A 75 15.16 -0.85 11.89
C ALA A 75 15.50 -0.83 10.40
N LEU A 76 14.85 0.06 9.65
CA LEU A 76 15.03 0.23 8.21
C LEU A 76 16.03 1.36 7.93
N LYS A 77 17.27 0.98 7.59
CA LYS A 77 18.30 1.91 7.10
C LYS A 77 17.84 2.65 5.83
N PRO A 78 18.49 3.77 5.46
CA PRO A 78 18.20 4.42 4.19
C PRO A 78 18.40 3.45 3.02
N ASN A 79 17.49 3.49 2.03
CA ASN A 79 17.42 2.56 0.90
C ASN A 79 17.49 1.07 1.32
N SER A 80 16.72 0.69 2.34
CA SER A 80 16.76 -0.70 2.82
C SER A 80 16.19 -1.66 1.77
N PRO A 81 16.68 -2.91 1.72
CA PRO A 81 15.97 -3.97 1.00
C PRO A 81 14.60 -4.22 1.63
N LYS A 82 13.76 -4.98 0.92
CA LYS A 82 12.50 -5.48 1.45
C LYS A 82 12.75 -6.49 2.56
N ILE A 83 12.12 -6.28 3.70
CA ILE A 83 12.16 -7.16 4.87
C ILE A 83 10.76 -7.68 5.12
N ALA A 84 10.60 -8.99 5.28
CA ALA A 84 9.29 -9.60 5.50
C ALA A 84 8.69 -9.18 6.86
N LEU A 85 7.40 -8.85 6.84
CA LEU A 85 6.59 -8.69 8.04
C LEU A 85 6.02 -10.03 8.48
N LEU A 86 5.72 -10.14 9.78
CA LEU A 86 4.82 -11.18 10.27
C LEU A 86 3.44 -11.03 9.61
N PRO A 87 2.66 -12.12 9.50
CA PRO A 87 1.31 -12.08 8.96
C PRO A 87 0.46 -10.99 9.63
N LEU A 88 -0.09 -10.11 8.81
CA LEU A 88 -0.86 -8.95 9.27
C LEU A 88 -2.31 -9.35 9.54
N LYS A 89 -2.81 -9.01 10.72
CA LYS A 89 -4.24 -9.14 11.08
C LYS A 89 -4.89 -7.76 11.18
N PRO A 90 -6.19 -7.60 10.87
CA PRO A 90 -6.86 -6.30 10.89
C PRO A 90 -6.79 -5.57 12.24
N ASN A 91 -6.80 -6.32 13.34
CA ASN A 91 -6.76 -5.79 14.71
C ASN A 91 -5.35 -5.39 15.18
N TYR A 92 -4.31 -5.54 14.35
CA TYR A 92 -2.94 -5.16 14.69
C TYR A 92 -2.71 -3.67 14.49
N ARG A 93 -1.63 -3.16 15.08
CA ARG A 93 -1.18 -1.78 14.87
C ARG A 93 0.25 -1.76 14.38
N LEU A 94 0.52 -0.84 13.47
CA LEU A 94 1.85 -0.57 12.95
C LEU A 94 2.25 0.83 13.40
N VAL A 95 3.41 0.96 14.04
CA VAL A 95 3.99 2.25 14.40
C VAL A 95 5.26 2.44 13.58
N ILE A 96 5.35 3.60 12.92
CA ILE A 96 6.53 4.02 12.18
C ILE A 96 7.08 5.24 12.91
N LEU A 97 8.37 5.19 13.24
CA LEU A 97 9.10 6.29 13.86
C LEU A 97 10.22 6.75 12.92
N GLY A 98 10.48 8.06 12.89
CA GLY A 98 11.52 8.68 12.07
C GLY A 98 11.05 9.19 10.71
N GLN A 99 11.93 9.95 10.04
CA GLN A 99 11.58 10.79 8.88
C GLN A 99 11.60 10.05 7.52
N GLY A 100 11.94 8.76 7.52
CA GLY A 100 11.94 7.93 6.32
C GLY A 100 10.54 7.65 5.76
N ARG A 101 10.48 7.30 4.48
CA ARG A 101 9.25 6.85 3.80
C ARG A 101 9.26 5.33 3.74
N VAL A 102 8.35 4.71 4.49
CA VAL A 102 8.21 3.25 4.57
C VAL A 102 7.19 2.80 3.52
N ILE A 103 7.58 1.88 2.65
CA ILE A 103 6.69 1.25 1.67
C ILE A 103 6.33 -0.13 2.19
N ILE A 104 5.03 -0.45 2.19
CA ILE A 104 4.53 -1.82 2.43
C ILE A 104 4.08 -2.40 1.10
N SER A 105 4.57 -3.60 0.76
CA SER A 105 4.22 -4.32 -0.48
C SER A 105 4.14 -5.82 -0.27
#